data_AF-A0A6V6ZD69-F1
#
_entry.id   AF-A0A6V6ZD69-F1
#
_cell.length_a   1.000
_cell.length_b   1.000
_cell.length_c   1.000
_cell.angle_alpha   90.00
_cell.angle_beta   90.00
_cell.angle_gamma   90.00
#
_symmetry.space_group_name_H-M   'P 1'
#
loop_
_entity.id
_entity.type
_entity.pdbx_description
1 polymer ?
#
loop_
_entity_poly.entity_id
_entity_poly.type
_entity_poly.pdbx_seq_one_letter_code
_entity_poly.pdbx_strand_id
1 'polypeptide(L)'
;MKKFIILFLTVILSFSMYSQNSISKKKVQNFFKELIVQKKNGKFSIPSSESLIFNDIDSSYYKKDTIIAFRYKSKHKDLCKSVNWTFYKKNTFIRSSSSLCKEPPTNSVSKYPDDYYTIAVYNVENEIMFDVLRYDKMIMESFKVILVEESEEYSKITLYRRL
;
A
#
# COMPACT_ATOMS: atom_id res chain seq x y z
N MET A 1 23.07 50.97 -1.22
CA MET A 1 22.97 49.79 -2.13
C MET A 1 23.37 48.47 -1.44
N LYS A 2 24.52 48.37 -0.75
CA LYS A 2 24.95 47.14 -0.05
C LYS A 2 23.94 46.58 0.99
N LYS A 3 23.24 47.45 1.73
CA LYS A 3 22.21 47.03 2.71
C LYS A 3 20.96 46.39 2.08
N PHE A 4 20.57 46.80 0.87
CA PHE A 4 19.44 46.21 0.14
C PHE A 4 19.76 44.83 -0.44
N ILE A 5 21.02 44.62 -0.85
CA ILE A 5 21.50 43.32 -1.34
C ILE A 5 21.48 42.27 -0.22
N ILE A 6 21.87 42.65 1.00
CA ILE A 6 21.85 41.76 2.16
C ILE A 6 20.40 41.37 2.52
N LEU A 7 19.47 42.33 2.49
CA LEU A 7 18.04 42.06 2.73
C LEU A 7 17.44 41.12 1.69
N PHE A 8 17.80 41.30 0.41
CA PHE A 8 17.33 40.46 -0.68
C PHE A 8 17.86 39.02 -0.58
N LEU A 9 19.12 38.84 -0.17
CA LEU A 9 19.71 37.51 0.06
C LEU A 9 19.01 36.76 1.22
N THR A 10 18.64 37.47 2.28
CA THR A 10 17.95 36.86 3.43
C THR A 10 16.53 36.39 3.11
N VAL A 11 15.85 37.01 2.14
CA VAL A 11 14.50 36.61 1.71
C VAL A 11 14.54 35.39 0.79
N ILE A 12 15.57 35.25 -0.06
CA ILE A 12 15.68 34.11 -0.98
C ILE A 12 16.04 32.81 -0.23
N LEU A 13 16.85 32.90 0.82
CA LEU A 13 17.21 31.74 1.65
C LEU A 13 16.00 31.14 2.39
N SER A 14 15.04 31.95 2.82
CA SER A 14 13.85 31.46 3.53
C SER A 14 12.86 30.69 2.64
N PHE A 15 12.86 30.93 1.32
CA PHE A 15 12.04 30.16 0.38
C PHE A 15 12.67 28.82 -0.06
N SER A 16 13.96 28.61 0.19
CA SER A 16 14.68 27.40 -0.25
C SER A 16 14.47 26.17 0.65
N MET A 17 13.69 26.29 1.74
CA MET A 17 13.50 25.21 2.71
C MET A 17 12.21 24.37 2.53
N TYR A 18 11.48 24.53 1.42
CA TYR A 18 10.46 23.56 1.04
C TYR A 18 11.12 22.29 0.49
N SER A 19 11.73 21.51 1.38
CA SER A 19 12.15 20.15 1.10
C SER A 19 10.92 19.35 0.65
N GLN A 20 10.91 18.93 -0.62
CA GLN A 20 9.95 17.94 -1.10
C GLN A 20 10.15 16.68 -0.24
N ASN A 21 9.15 16.31 0.56
CA ASN A 21 9.11 15.06 1.31
C ASN A 21 9.00 13.89 0.32
N SER A 22 10.09 13.59 -0.38
CA SER A 22 10.18 12.43 -1.24
C SER A 22 10.11 11.18 -0.37
N ILE A 23 9.20 10.29 -0.73
CA ILE A 23 9.07 9.01 -0.03
C ILE A 23 10.35 8.22 -0.33
N SER A 24 10.95 7.64 0.70
CA SER A 24 12.13 6.79 0.51
C SER A 24 11.73 5.34 0.24
N LYS A 25 12.50 4.66 -0.62
CA LYS A 25 12.31 3.23 -0.92
C LYS A 25 12.28 2.40 0.37
N LYS A 26 13.14 2.75 1.32
CA LYS A 26 13.23 2.11 2.64
C LYS A 26 11.92 2.25 3.42
N LYS A 27 11.26 3.41 3.38
CA LYS A 27 9.97 3.62 4.03
C LYS A 27 8.90 2.68 3.44
N VAL A 28 8.84 2.55 2.12
CA VAL A 28 7.90 1.63 1.44
C VAL A 28 8.22 0.17 1.76
N GLN A 29 9.49 -0.22 1.74
CA GLN A 29 9.89 -1.59 2.09
C GLN A 29 9.58 -1.94 3.55
N ASN A 30 9.78 -1.00 4.47
CA ASN A 30 9.43 -1.18 5.88
C ASN A 30 7.92 -1.33 6.06
N PHE A 31 7.11 -0.49 5.37
CA PHE A 31 5.65 -0.61 5.37
C PHE A 31 5.21 -2.03 5.04
N PHE A 32 5.73 -2.65 3.97
CA PHE A 32 5.34 -4.02 3.63
C PHE A 32 5.90 -5.08 4.58
N LYS A 33 7.06 -4.84 5.19
CA LYS A 33 7.67 -5.77 6.15
C LYS A 33 6.84 -5.88 7.43
N GLU A 34 6.21 -4.78 7.86
CA GLU A 34 5.39 -4.72 9.07
C GLU A 34 4.02 -5.38 8.91
N LEU A 35 3.61 -5.71 7.67
CA LEU A 35 2.36 -6.40 7.35
C LEU A 35 2.43 -7.92 7.46
N ILE A 36 3.60 -8.50 7.73
CA ILE A 36 3.77 -9.95 7.69
C ILE A 36 3.06 -10.59 8.89
N VAL A 37 2.00 -11.35 8.59
CA VAL A 37 1.23 -12.15 9.55
C VAL A 37 2.09 -13.25 10.14
N GLN A 38 2.02 -13.43 11.46
CA GLN A 38 2.72 -14.51 12.14
C GLN A 38 1.90 -15.80 12.09
N LYS A 39 2.57 -16.94 11.83
CA LYS A 39 1.95 -18.26 11.99
C LYS A 39 1.72 -18.54 13.46
N LYS A 40 0.51 -18.98 13.82
CA LYS A 40 0.21 -19.54 15.14
C LYS A 40 -0.06 -21.04 15.00
N ASN A 41 0.71 -21.87 15.70
CA ASN A 41 0.56 -23.33 15.68
C ASN A 41 0.61 -23.96 14.27
N GLY A 42 1.52 -23.49 13.42
CA GLY A 42 1.69 -23.99 12.06
C GLY A 42 0.62 -23.55 11.06
N LYS A 43 -0.46 -22.90 11.52
CA LYS A 43 -1.53 -22.36 10.68
C LYS A 43 -1.39 -20.84 10.56
N PHE A 44 -1.73 -20.30 9.39
CA PHE A 44 -1.94 -18.86 9.25
C PHE A 44 -3.32 -18.55 9.82
N SER A 45 -3.36 -17.92 10.98
CA SER A 45 -4.57 -17.19 11.39
C SER A 45 -4.47 -15.84 10.69
N ILE A 46 -5.43 -15.51 9.83
CA ILE A 46 -5.44 -14.24 9.09
C ILE A 46 -6.44 -13.33 9.81
N PRO A 47 -6.06 -12.62 10.88
CA PRO A 47 -6.91 -11.57 11.42
C PRO A 47 -7.02 -10.46 10.37
N SER A 48 -8.23 -9.92 10.18
CA SER A 48 -8.50 -8.85 9.21
C SER A 48 -7.66 -7.58 9.48
N SER A 49 -7.25 -7.35 10.73
CA SER A 49 -6.37 -6.25 11.15
C SER A 49 -4.94 -6.32 10.59
N GLU A 50 -4.50 -7.48 10.12
CA GLU A 50 -3.13 -7.66 9.61
C GLU A 50 -3.04 -7.63 8.09
N SER A 51 -4.15 -7.39 7.39
CA SER A 51 -4.20 -7.28 5.93
C SER A 51 -4.23 -5.83 5.47
N LEU A 52 -3.73 -5.57 4.26
CA LEU A 52 -4.09 -4.34 3.55
C LEU A 52 -5.49 -4.50 2.99
N ILE A 53 -6.35 -3.54 3.31
CA ILE A 53 -7.74 -3.51 2.91
C ILE A 53 -7.92 -2.40 1.88
N PHE A 54 -8.45 -2.78 0.74
CA PHE A 54 -8.85 -1.87 -0.32
C PHE A 54 -10.37 -1.83 -0.38
N ASN A 55 -10.94 -0.62 -0.44
CA ASN A 55 -12.35 -0.46 -0.72
C ASN A 55 -12.63 -0.88 -2.17
N ASP A 56 -13.62 -1.74 -2.35
CA ASP A 56 -14.08 -2.19 -3.68
C ASP A 56 -15.58 -1.99 -3.89
N ILE A 57 -16.17 -1.01 -3.20
CA ILE A 57 -17.50 -0.52 -3.55
C ILE A 57 -17.46 -0.04 -5.01
N ASP A 58 -18.45 -0.45 -5.79
CA ASP A 58 -18.61 -0.17 -7.24
C ASP A 58 -17.44 -0.61 -8.13
N SER A 59 -16.70 -1.65 -7.71
CA SER A 59 -15.49 -2.14 -8.40
C SER A 59 -14.36 -1.11 -8.44
N SER A 60 -14.33 -0.21 -7.45
CA SER A 60 -13.37 0.90 -7.41
C SER A 60 -11.91 0.46 -7.30
N TYR A 61 -11.63 -0.72 -6.72
CA TYR A 61 -10.27 -1.26 -6.71
C TYR A 61 -9.76 -1.47 -8.14
N TYR A 62 -10.61 -1.97 -9.04
CA TYR A 62 -10.23 -2.32 -10.41
C TYR A 62 -10.32 -1.14 -11.39
N LYS A 63 -11.26 -0.21 -11.16
CA LYS A 63 -11.56 0.87 -12.12
C LYS A 63 -10.81 2.18 -11.89
N LYS A 64 -10.36 2.45 -10.66
CA LYS A 64 -9.72 3.73 -10.33
C LYS A 64 -8.22 3.66 -10.60
N ASP A 65 -7.70 4.72 -11.20
CA ASP A 65 -6.26 4.91 -11.38
C ASP A 65 -5.55 5.03 -10.03
N THR A 66 -6.17 5.73 -9.07
CA THR A 66 -5.64 5.86 -7.72
C THR A 66 -6.39 4.95 -6.76
N ILE A 67 -5.67 4.06 -6.10
CA ILE A 67 -6.19 3.19 -5.04
C ILE A 67 -5.50 3.48 -3.72
N ILE A 68 -6.23 3.25 -2.63
CA ILE A 68 -5.74 3.47 -1.27
C ILE A 68 -5.91 2.17 -0.51
N ALA A 69 -4.82 1.70 0.08
CA ALA A 69 -4.81 0.52 0.94
C ALA A 69 -4.64 0.96 2.40
N PHE A 70 -5.48 0.43 3.27
CA PHE A 70 -5.43 0.67 4.71
C PHE A 70 -5.04 -0.59 5.46
N ARG A 71 -4.15 -0.45 6.43
CA ARG A 71 -3.92 -1.43 7.49
C ARG A 71 -4.42 -0.84 8.79
N TYR A 72 -5.45 -1.43 9.39
CA TYR A 72 -5.97 -0.97 10.68
C TYR A 72 -5.19 -1.61 11.83
N LYS A 73 -4.71 -0.79 12.77
CA LYS A 73 -4.03 -1.28 13.98
C LYS A 73 -5.00 -1.82 15.02
N SER A 74 -6.28 -1.45 14.91
CA SER A 74 -7.37 -1.86 15.79
C SER A 74 -8.56 -2.37 14.97
N LYS A 75 -9.79 -2.31 15.53
CA LYS A 75 -11.01 -2.82 14.88
C LYS A 75 -11.16 -2.20 13.48
N HIS A 76 -11.21 -3.06 12.48
CA HIS A 76 -11.41 -2.68 11.09
C HIS A 76 -12.78 -2.04 10.86
N LYS A 77 -12.85 -1.17 9.85
CA LYS A 77 -14.12 -0.67 9.33
C LYS A 77 -14.78 -1.77 8.51
N ASP A 78 -16.03 -2.13 8.82
CA ASP A 78 -16.79 -3.09 8.04
C ASP A 78 -17.11 -2.49 6.65
N LEU A 79 -16.50 -3.04 5.60
CA LEU A 79 -16.74 -2.64 4.21
C LEU A 79 -17.69 -3.63 3.54
N CYS A 80 -18.69 -3.11 2.82
CA CYS A 80 -19.63 -3.95 2.05
C CYS A 80 -18.91 -4.80 1.01
N LYS A 81 -17.92 -4.24 0.29
CA LYS A 81 -17.03 -4.96 -0.62
C LYS A 81 -15.58 -4.54 -0.39
N SER A 82 -14.69 -5.50 -0.28
CA SER A 82 -13.25 -5.21 -0.19
C SER A 82 -12.41 -6.22 -0.95
N VAL A 83 -11.23 -5.76 -1.35
CA VAL A 83 -10.10 -6.63 -1.73
C VAL A 83 -9.09 -6.53 -0.60
N ASN A 84 -8.56 -7.66 -0.14
CA ASN A 84 -7.57 -7.67 0.93
C ASN A 84 -6.29 -8.37 0.47
N TRP A 85 -5.14 -7.81 0.84
CA TRP A 85 -3.84 -8.42 0.63
C TRP A 85 -3.24 -8.81 1.98
N THR A 86 -2.99 -10.10 2.17
CA THR A 86 -2.45 -10.65 3.40
C THR A 86 -1.03 -11.15 3.16
N PHE A 87 -0.05 -10.48 3.74
CA PHE A 87 1.36 -10.86 3.62
C PHE A 87 1.68 -11.96 4.63
N TYR A 88 2.17 -13.10 4.15
CA TYR A 88 2.49 -14.26 5.00
C TYR A 88 3.99 -14.60 5.01
N LYS A 89 4.75 -13.96 4.12
CA LYS A 89 6.22 -13.97 4.04
C LYS A 89 6.68 -12.64 3.45
N LYS A 90 7.95 -12.29 3.64
CA LYS A 90 8.58 -11.14 2.99
C LYS A 90 8.21 -11.07 1.51
N ASN A 91 7.64 -9.94 1.11
CA ASN A 91 7.21 -9.62 -0.25
C ASN A 91 6.24 -10.63 -0.88
N THR A 92 5.57 -11.48 -0.10
CA THR A 92 4.68 -12.53 -0.63
C THR A 92 3.34 -12.45 0.08
N PHE A 93 2.26 -12.43 -0.69
CA PHE A 93 0.91 -12.28 -0.16
C PHE A 93 -0.11 -13.14 -0.91
N ILE A 94 -1.22 -13.41 -0.24
CA ILE A 94 -2.44 -13.93 -0.85
C ILE A 94 -3.46 -12.81 -0.97
N ARG A 95 -4.30 -12.90 -2.00
CA ARG A 95 -5.37 -11.93 -2.25
C ARG A 95 -6.70 -12.55 -1.89
N SER A 96 -7.53 -11.83 -1.15
CA SER A 96 -8.92 -12.19 -0.92
C SER A 96 -9.85 -11.08 -1.38
N SER A 97 -11.10 -11.43 -1.63
CA SER A 97 -12.18 -10.48 -1.85
C SER A 97 -13.40 -10.91 -1.05
N SER A 98 -14.07 -9.93 -0.44
CA SER A 98 -15.27 -10.14 0.36
C SER A 98 -16.41 -9.28 -0.16
N SER A 99 -17.63 -9.80 -0.03
CA SER A 99 -18.87 -9.07 -0.28
C SER A 99 -19.86 -9.42 0.83
N LEU A 100 -19.86 -8.59 1.88
CA LEU A 100 -20.68 -8.75 3.08
C LEU A 100 -22.13 -8.28 2.91
N CYS A 101 -22.37 -7.41 1.93
CA CYS A 101 -23.69 -6.84 1.62
C CYS A 101 -24.50 -7.66 0.60
N LYS A 102 -23.96 -8.76 0.08
CA LYS A 102 -24.72 -9.73 -0.71
C LYS A 102 -25.24 -10.81 0.23
N GLU A 103 -26.43 -11.34 -0.04
CA GLU A 103 -26.96 -12.51 0.66
C GLU A 103 -26.99 -13.72 -0.29
N PRO A 104 -26.29 -14.83 0.05
CA PRO A 104 -25.40 -14.98 1.20
C PRO A 104 -24.10 -14.15 1.06
N PRO A 105 -23.46 -13.76 2.17
CA PRO A 105 -22.14 -13.14 2.12
C PRO A 105 -21.15 -14.05 1.39
N THR A 106 -20.36 -13.46 0.50
CA THR A 106 -19.40 -14.22 -0.32
C THR A 106 -17.99 -13.78 -0.01
N ASN A 107 -17.09 -14.77 0.10
CA ASN A 107 -15.66 -14.56 0.25
C ASN A 107 -14.94 -15.47 -0.73
N SER A 108 -13.91 -14.95 -1.40
CA SER A 108 -12.99 -15.72 -2.22
C SER A 108 -11.55 -15.37 -1.83
N VAL A 109 -10.66 -16.34 -1.92
CA VAL A 109 -9.25 -16.19 -1.57
C VAL A 109 -8.41 -16.97 -2.56
N SER A 110 -7.24 -16.44 -2.90
CA SER A 110 -6.25 -17.16 -3.69
C SER A 110 -5.82 -18.43 -2.93
N LYS A 111 -5.71 -19.56 -3.63
CA LYS A 111 -5.40 -20.84 -3.02
C LYS A 111 -3.91 -20.91 -2.70
N TYR A 112 -3.52 -20.82 -1.43
CA TYR A 112 -2.14 -21.13 -1.04
C TYR A 112 -1.91 -22.66 -1.07
N PRO A 113 -0.79 -23.18 -1.63
CA PRO A 113 0.36 -22.46 -2.20
C PRO A 113 0.31 -22.23 -3.72
N ASP A 114 -0.77 -22.62 -4.39
CA ASP A 114 -0.87 -22.66 -5.85
C ASP A 114 -1.07 -21.28 -6.50
N ASP A 115 -1.61 -20.32 -5.75
CA ASP A 115 -1.98 -18.98 -6.20
C ASP A 115 -1.58 -17.96 -5.13
N TYR A 116 -0.39 -17.38 -5.34
CA TYR A 116 0.17 -16.32 -4.53
C TYR A 116 0.77 -15.24 -5.41
N TYR A 117 0.92 -14.07 -4.79
CA TYR A 117 1.51 -12.91 -5.41
C TYR A 117 2.80 -12.54 -4.69
N THR A 118 3.74 -11.99 -5.44
CA THR A 118 4.94 -11.37 -4.90
C THR A 118 4.98 -9.89 -5.26
N ILE A 119 5.71 -9.10 -4.48
CA ILE A 119 5.90 -7.68 -4.75
C ILE A 119 7.36 -7.38 -5.08
N ALA A 120 7.58 -6.49 -6.04
CA ALA A 120 8.88 -5.89 -6.32
C ALA A 120 8.80 -4.38 -6.09
N VAL A 121 9.68 -3.86 -5.23
CA VAL A 121 9.79 -2.42 -4.96
C VAL A 121 11.12 -1.94 -5.51
N TYR A 122 11.09 -0.97 -6.42
CA TYR A 122 12.26 -0.43 -7.10
C TYR A 122 12.09 1.07 -7.35
N ASN A 123 13.17 1.73 -7.76
CA ASN A 123 13.13 3.14 -8.12
C ASN A 123 13.24 3.26 -9.63
N VAL A 124 12.48 4.17 -10.23
CA VAL A 124 12.64 4.63 -11.60
C VAL A 124 12.77 6.14 -11.51
N GLU A 125 13.92 6.67 -11.91
CA GLU A 125 14.27 8.08 -11.70
C GLU A 125 14.08 8.48 -10.22
N ASN A 126 13.15 9.40 -9.93
CA ASN A 126 12.81 9.87 -8.59
C ASN A 126 11.50 9.27 -8.05
N GLU A 127 10.96 8.25 -8.71
CA GLU A 127 9.69 7.62 -8.35
C GLU A 127 9.91 6.23 -7.77
N ILE A 128 9.14 5.88 -6.75
CA ILE A 128 9.11 4.51 -6.22
C ILE A 128 8.03 3.73 -6.92
N MET A 129 8.46 2.65 -7.53
CA MET A 129 7.64 1.70 -8.25
C MET A 129 7.35 0.46 -7.39
N PHE A 130 6.17 -0.08 -7.59
CA PHE A 130 5.63 -1.24 -6.90
C PHE A 130 4.92 -2.13 -7.92
N ASP A 131 5.49 -3.29 -8.22
CA ASP A 131 4.87 -4.29 -9.11
C ASP A 131 4.35 -5.47 -8.32
N VAL A 132 3.16 -5.93 -8.68
CA VAL A 132 2.55 -7.18 -8.23
C VAL A 132 2.83 -8.24 -9.28
N LEU A 133 3.54 -9.30 -8.90
CA LEU A 133 3.87 -10.41 -9.76
C LEU A 133 3.11 -11.66 -9.33
N ARG A 134 2.61 -12.42 -10.30
CA ARG A 134 2.09 -13.77 -10.08
C ARG A 134 3.22 -14.76 -9.77
N TYR A 135 2.88 -15.97 -9.35
CA TYR A 135 3.84 -17.04 -9.02
C TYR A 135 4.87 -17.31 -10.14
N ASP A 136 4.51 -17.14 -11.41
CA ASP A 136 5.34 -17.30 -12.61
C ASP A 136 6.15 -16.05 -12.99
N LYS A 137 6.19 -15.03 -12.11
CA LYS A 137 6.87 -13.74 -12.32
C LYS A 137 6.28 -12.86 -13.41
N MET A 138 5.10 -13.19 -13.92
CA MET A 138 4.34 -12.27 -14.77
C MET A 138 3.88 -11.06 -13.95
N ILE A 139 4.11 -9.84 -14.46
CA ILE A 139 3.59 -8.62 -13.85
C ILE A 139 2.09 -8.56 -14.09
N MET A 140 1.33 -8.54 -13.00
CA MET A 140 -0.14 -8.48 -13.02
C MET A 140 -0.65 -7.05 -12.84
N GLU A 141 0.00 -6.27 -11.98
CA GLU A 141 -0.35 -4.88 -11.70
C GLU A 141 0.94 -4.10 -11.44
N SER A 142 0.99 -2.84 -11.89
CA SER A 142 2.11 -1.93 -11.64
C SER A 142 1.62 -0.61 -11.09
N PHE A 143 2.28 -0.12 -10.05
CA PHE A 143 1.90 1.09 -9.37
C PHE A 143 3.09 2.00 -9.08
N LYS A 144 2.83 3.30 -9.16
CA LYS A 144 3.65 4.34 -8.54
C LYS A 144 3.16 4.56 -7.10
N VAL A 145 4.09 4.59 -6.14
CA VAL A 145 3.77 4.92 -4.75
C VAL A 145 3.69 6.44 -4.61
N ILE A 146 2.52 6.94 -4.24
CA ILE A 146 2.25 8.38 -4.09
C ILE A 146 2.43 8.82 -2.64
N LEU A 147 1.95 8.04 -1.68
CA LEU A 147 1.94 8.41 -0.28
C LEU A 147 2.02 7.21 0.65
N VAL A 148 2.78 7.34 1.74
CA VAL A 148 2.76 6.41 2.88
C VAL A 148 2.56 7.23 4.15
N GLU A 149 1.43 7.02 4.81
CA GLU A 149 1.02 7.69 6.05
C GLU A 149 0.87 6.68 7.18
N GLU A 150 1.19 7.13 8.39
CA GLU A 150 1.13 6.34 9.59
C GLU A 150 0.41 7.17 10.66
N SER A 151 -0.61 6.61 11.29
CA SER A 151 -1.35 7.20 12.40
C SER A 151 -1.46 6.20 13.56
N GLU A 152 -2.04 6.61 14.68
CA GLU A 152 -2.30 5.72 15.81
C GLU A 152 -3.30 4.60 15.47
N GLU A 153 -4.23 4.88 14.55
CA GLU A 153 -5.32 3.96 14.20
C GLU A 153 -5.00 3.10 12.97
N TYR A 154 -4.19 3.59 12.04
CA TYR A 154 -3.95 2.93 10.77
C TYR A 154 -2.59 3.28 10.13
N SER A 155 -2.15 2.39 9.25
CA SER A 155 -1.13 2.67 8.23
C SER A 155 -1.82 2.74 6.87
N LYS A 156 -1.44 3.68 6.02
CA LYS A 156 -2.06 3.89 4.70
C LYS A 156 -1.00 4.01 3.61
N ILE A 157 -1.26 3.36 2.48
CA ILE A 157 -0.48 3.56 1.24
C ILE A 157 -1.40 3.98 0.11
N THR A 158 -1.04 5.07 -0.59
CA THR A 158 -1.71 5.55 -1.79
C THR A 158 -0.89 5.16 -3.01
N LEU A 159 -1.53 4.50 -3.96
CA LEU A 159 -0.93 3.92 -5.15
C LEU A 159 -1.62 4.46 -6.40
N TYR A 160 -0.84 4.77 -7.43
CA TYR A 160 -1.33 5.16 -8.75
C TYR A 160 -1.00 4.06 -9.77
N ARG A 161 -2.02 3.49 -10.41
CA ARG A 161 -1.92 2.45 -11.44
C ARG A 161 -1.21 3.00 -12.68
N ARG A 162 -0.30 2.20 -13.24
CA ARG A 162 0.36 2.52 -14.52
C ARG A 162 -0.07 1.60 -15.65
N LEU A 163 -0.51 0.39 -15.32
CA LEU A 163 -0.87 -0.69 -16.23
C LEU A 163 -2.12 -1.41 -15.71
#